data_AF-A0A9D6Q7C7-F1
#
_entry.id   AF-A0A9D6Q7C7-F1
#
_cell.length_a   1.000
_cell.length_b   1.000
_cell.length_c   1.000
_cell.angle_alpha   90.00
_cell.angle_beta   90.00
_cell.angle_gamma   90.00
#
_symmetry.space_group_name_H-M   'P 1'
#
loop_
_entity.id
_entity.type
_entity.pdbx_description
1 polymer ?
#
loop_
_entity_poly.entity_id
_entity_poly.type
_entity_poly.pdbx_seq_one_letter_code
_entity_poly.pdbx_strand_id
1 'polypeptide(L)'
;MTRDPSTAEAANAELVAAVRALVNLSAVDLLYADQYLCRAEAVLPSVCTREQYRALHQEGIGLPQLTGELREATEQSDWSKVRTLAQKAAEIRERLAMNGEIVALAEAVYGPRLIHADATTLALSGVVAQPESSVSRARDVVIGELRTLVTADPQWASFYQSRITHFERCKIVSSEDPRPTVDLLRLQQQILAAISAGDFGRVKRLADTVPSERGTPTARLCAPRRVNHVHDLAAAFGQSTIDTARTLGLAVETLEAVSDLNDYLNCCCVERATLPEKPLSEARASGADCTCGHACPPAVRVSLRKNLDLLIGHPFISSAGLRYLPWFGPETLLVESFPEDAPDARTGLLTALGLAKRHRLARVSIEDALLTHGPRVCVELGLDPLQFAVACIPFDAYVRLAPTRGWGRQEFWTHLDGYQITRELRLWALVGGNANYGGPDDLSSLVRNYDSERLTARFVILRRERFLVREGNGGAQ
;
A
#
# COMPACT_ATOMS: atom_id res chain seq x y z
N MET A 1 -14.40 -41.87 -21.00
CA MET A 1 -15.31 -40.78 -20.57
C MET A 1 -14.66 -39.46 -20.92
N THR A 2 -14.89 -39.00 -22.15
CA THR A 2 -14.51 -37.65 -22.61
C THR A 2 -15.44 -36.65 -21.92
N ARG A 3 -14.89 -35.73 -21.11
CA ARG A 3 -15.67 -34.61 -20.55
C ARG A 3 -16.26 -33.81 -21.71
N ASP A 4 -17.53 -33.46 -21.59
CA ASP A 4 -18.25 -32.64 -22.56
C ASP A 4 -17.55 -31.27 -22.68
N PRO A 5 -17.10 -30.84 -23.87
CA PRO A 5 -16.33 -29.61 -24.06
C PRO A 5 -17.02 -28.35 -23.51
N SER A 6 -18.36 -28.33 -23.51
CA SER A 6 -19.18 -27.26 -22.91
C SER A 6 -18.93 -27.08 -21.40
N THR A 7 -18.71 -28.19 -20.68
CA THR A 7 -18.46 -28.17 -19.23
C THR A 7 -17.06 -27.70 -18.86
N ALA A 8 -16.08 -27.94 -19.74
CA ALA A 8 -14.69 -27.52 -19.53
C ALA A 8 -14.52 -26.01 -19.77
N GLU A 9 -15.22 -25.46 -20.76
CA GLU A 9 -15.20 -24.03 -21.07
C GLU A 9 -15.87 -23.21 -19.95
N ALA A 10 -17.01 -23.67 -19.44
CA ALA A 10 -17.68 -23.06 -18.29
C ALA A 10 -16.80 -23.07 -17.02
N ALA A 11 -16.15 -24.21 -16.73
CA ALA A 11 -15.24 -24.33 -15.58
C ALA A 11 -14.02 -23.40 -15.71
N ASN A 12 -13.46 -23.24 -16.92
CA ASN A 12 -12.37 -22.31 -17.16
C ASN A 12 -12.82 -20.85 -16.98
N ALA A 13 -14.03 -20.49 -17.44
CA ALA A 13 -14.58 -19.16 -17.23
C ALA A 13 -14.77 -18.83 -15.74
N GLU A 14 -15.20 -19.80 -14.93
CA GLU A 14 -15.30 -19.66 -13.46
C GLU A 14 -13.93 -19.44 -12.81
N LEU A 15 -12.90 -20.21 -13.23
CA LEU A 15 -11.53 -20.05 -12.72
C LEU A 15 -10.94 -18.68 -13.08
N VAL A 16 -11.17 -18.22 -14.32
CA VAL A 16 -10.75 -16.89 -14.77
C VAL A 16 -11.43 -15.80 -13.96
N ALA A 17 -12.74 -15.92 -13.70
CA ALA A 17 -13.48 -14.99 -12.85
C ALA A 17 -12.93 -14.96 -11.42
N ALA A 18 -12.61 -16.12 -10.83
CA ALA A 18 -12.01 -16.21 -9.51
C ALA A 18 -10.62 -15.56 -9.45
N VAL A 19 -9.74 -15.83 -10.43
CA VAL A 19 -8.42 -15.17 -10.49
C VAL A 19 -8.56 -13.66 -10.65
N ARG A 20 -9.49 -13.19 -11.50
CA ARG A 20 -9.77 -11.76 -11.65
C ARG A 20 -10.22 -11.13 -10.33
N ALA A 21 -11.13 -11.76 -9.60
CA ALA A 21 -11.58 -11.29 -8.30
C ALA A 21 -10.41 -11.19 -7.30
N LEU A 22 -9.53 -12.19 -7.25
CA LEU A 22 -8.33 -12.18 -6.39
C LEU A 22 -7.37 -11.04 -6.75
N VAL A 23 -7.09 -10.84 -8.04
CA VAL A 23 -6.23 -9.74 -8.52
C VAL A 23 -6.86 -8.38 -8.18
N ASN A 24 -8.15 -8.20 -8.43
CA ASN A 24 -8.87 -6.96 -8.09
C ASN A 24 -8.83 -6.67 -6.59
N LEU A 25 -9.06 -7.68 -5.75
CA LEU A 25 -8.99 -7.54 -4.30
C LEU A 25 -7.58 -7.21 -3.82
N SER A 26 -6.54 -7.74 -4.46
CA SER A 26 -5.15 -7.42 -4.11
C SER A 26 -4.79 -5.95 -4.32
N ALA A 27 -5.50 -5.25 -5.22
CA ALA A 27 -5.30 -3.83 -5.45
C ALA A 27 -6.05 -2.93 -4.45
N VAL A 28 -7.06 -3.47 -3.75
CA VAL A 28 -7.98 -2.67 -2.90
C VAL A 28 -7.86 -3.03 -1.41
N ASP A 29 -7.80 -4.31 -1.07
CA ASP A 29 -7.61 -4.80 0.29
C ASP A 29 -6.12 -5.09 0.53
N LEU A 30 -5.32 -4.01 0.52
CA LEU A 30 -3.86 -4.06 0.61
C LEU A 30 -3.34 -4.77 1.86
N LEU A 31 -4.15 -4.87 2.92
CA LEU A 31 -3.83 -5.64 4.12
C LEU A 31 -3.60 -7.13 3.83
N TYR A 32 -4.21 -7.68 2.79
CA TYR A 32 -4.11 -9.09 2.40
C TYR A 32 -3.71 -9.28 0.93
N ALA A 33 -3.13 -8.26 0.29
CA ALA A 33 -2.75 -8.30 -1.12
C ALA A 33 -1.86 -9.49 -1.48
N ASP A 34 -0.86 -9.76 -0.64
CA ASP A 34 0.05 -10.91 -0.78
C ASP A 34 -0.69 -12.25 -0.70
N GLN A 35 -1.72 -12.35 0.14
CA GLN A 35 -2.54 -13.56 0.29
C GLN A 35 -3.43 -13.79 -0.92
N TYR A 36 -4.10 -12.75 -1.43
CA TYR A 36 -4.90 -12.86 -2.65
C TYR A 36 -4.04 -13.23 -3.86
N LEU A 37 -2.86 -12.62 -4.02
CA LEU A 37 -1.94 -12.93 -5.11
C LEU A 37 -1.31 -14.32 -4.98
N CYS A 38 -0.97 -14.75 -3.76
CA CYS A 38 -0.51 -16.12 -3.51
C CYS A 38 -1.60 -17.14 -3.85
N ARG A 39 -2.86 -16.85 -3.51
CA ARG A 39 -3.98 -17.72 -3.89
C ARG A 39 -4.20 -17.73 -5.39
N ALA A 40 -4.12 -16.57 -6.05
CA ALA A 40 -4.23 -16.46 -7.50
C ALA A 40 -3.13 -17.26 -8.22
N GLU A 41 -1.89 -17.21 -7.72
CA GLU A 41 -0.76 -18.01 -8.25
C GLU A 41 -0.97 -19.52 -8.10
N ALA A 42 -1.72 -19.96 -7.09
CA ALA A 42 -2.07 -21.37 -6.92
C ALA A 42 -3.19 -21.84 -7.88
N VAL A 43 -4.10 -20.93 -8.27
CA VAL A 43 -5.27 -21.25 -9.10
C VAL A 43 -4.96 -21.10 -10.59
N LEU A 44 -4.26 -20.03 -10.97
CA LEU A 44 -3.98 -19.64 -12.35
C LEU A 44 -3.33 -20.73 -13.24
N PRO A 45 -2.42 -21.61 -12.75
CA PRO A 45 -1.80 -22.63 -13.59
C PRO A 45 -2.77 -23.58 -14.30
N SER A 46 -4.00 -23.70 -13.81
CA SER A 46 -5.06 -24.48 -14.46
C SER A 46 -5.56 -23.87 -15.78
N VAL A 47 -5.35 -22.55 -15.95
CA VAL A 47 -5.77 -21.77 -17.13
C VAL A 47 -4.57 -21.25 -17.91
N CYS A 48 -3.54 -20.77 -17.21
CA CYS A 48 -2.32 -20.23 -17.81
C CYS A 48 -1.11 -20.55 -16.94
N THR A 49 -0.20 -21.37 -17.45
CA THR A 49 1.06 -21.66 -16.76
C THR A 49 2.03 -20.48 -16.88
N ARG A 50 3.03 -20.44 -16.00
CA ARG A 50 4.08 -19.41 -16.04
C ARG A 50 4.89 -19.46 -17.34
N GLU A 51 5.06 -20.66 -17.92
CA GLU A 51 5.71 -20.85 -19.22
C GLU A 51 4.88 -20.28 -20.37
N GLN A 52 3.56 -20.53 -20.36
CA GLN A 52 2.64 -19.98 -21.36
C GLN A 52 2.61 -18.46 -21.31
N TYR A 53 2.49 -17.89 -20.11
CA TYR A 53 2.59 -16.45 -19.91
C TYR A 53 3.91 -15.89 -20.44
N ARG A 54 5.05 -16.50 -20.10
CA ARG A 54 6.36 -16.05 -20.61
C ARG A 54 6.44 -16.08 -22.14
N ALA A 55 5.90 -17.12 -22.78
CA ALA A 55 5.86 -17.22 -24.23
C ALA A 55 5.01 -16.10 -24.85
N LEU A 56 3.78 -15.89 -24.36
CA LEU A 56 2.88 -14.83 -24.84
C LEU A 56 3.46 -13.43 -24.60
N HIS A 57 4.04 -13.20 -23.42
CA HIS A 57 4.68 -11.93 -23.09
C HIS A 57 5.90 -11.64 -23.99
N GLN A 58 6.73 -12.66 -24.28
CA GLN A 58 7.84 -12.53 -25.23
C GLN A 58 7.36 -12.25 -26.66
N GLU A 59 6.28 -12.90 -27.11
CA GLU A 59 5.66 -12.61 -28.41
C GLU A 59 5.19 -11.14 -28.48
N GLY A 60 4.60 -10.62 -27.41
CA GLY A 60 4.21 -9.21 -27.28
C GLY A 60 5.38 -8.25 -27.36
N ILE A 61 6.48 -8.51 -26.63
CA ILE A 61 7.71 -7.71 -26.70
C ILE A 61 8.35 -7.76 -28.09
N GLY A 62 8.22 -8.86 -28.83
CA GLY A 62 8.78 -9.04 -30.17
C GLY A 62 8.02 -8.30 -31.28
N LEU A 63 6.78 -7.87 -31.07
CA LEU A 63 5.96 -7.20 -32.10
C LEU A 63 6.56 -5.87 -32.61
N PRO A 64 7.08 -4.96 -31.76
CA PRO A 64 7.81 -3.78 -32.22
C PRO A 64 8.99 -4.10 -33.13
N GLN A 65 9.77 -5.15 -32.81
CA GLN A 65 10.90 -5.57 -33.64
C GLN A 65 10.41 -6.06 -35.01
N LEU A 66 9.39 -6.92 -35.04
CA LEU A 66 8.77 -7.38 -36.30
C LEU A 66 8.22 -6.21 -37.13
N THR A 67 7.69 -5.18 -36.47
CA THR A 67 7.22 -3.96 -37.14
C THR A 67 8.38 -3.19 -37.78
N GLY A 68 9.54 -3.16 -37.13
CA GLY A 68 10.79 -2.61 -37.69
C GLY A 68 11.28 -3.39 -38.91
N GLU A 69 11.38 -4.72 -38.80
CA GLU A 69 11.81 -5.60 -39.90
C GLU A 69 10.88 -5.51 -41.11
N LEU A 70 9.58 -5.33 -40.88
CA LEU A 70 8.59 -5.14 -41.94
C LEU A 70 8.79 -3.80 -42.66
N ARG A 71 9.13 -2.73 -41.93
CA ARG A 71 9.47 -1.43 -42.53
C ARG A 71 10.71 -1.54 -43.40
N GLU A 72 11.78 -2.15 -42.89
CA GLU A 72 13.02 -2.36 -43.65
C GLU A 72 12.81 -3.20 -44.91
N ALA A 73 12.06 -4.30 -44.81
CA ALA A 73 11.73 -5.14 -45.97
C ALA A 73 10.89 -4.38 -47.02
N THR A 74 10.02 -3.46 -46.58
CA THR A 74 9.24 -2.59 -47.46
C THR A 74 10.14 -1.59 -48.19
N GLU A 75 11.07 -0.95 -47.47
CA GLU A 75 12.05 -0.02 -48.05
C GLU A 75 12.96 -0.71 -49.09
N GLN A 76 13.30 -1.98 -48.86
CA GLN A 76 14.08 -2.80 -49.78
C GLN A 76 13.26 -3.42 -50.94
N SER A 77 11.95 -3.18 -50.98
CA SER A 77 11.03 -3.78 -51.95
C SER A 77 11.03 -5.33 -51.97
N ASP A 78 11.38 -5.97 -50.85
CA ASP A 78 11.30 -7.43 -50.69
C ASP A 78 9.87 -7.84 -50.31
N TRP A 79 8.99 -7.83 -51.31
CA TRP A 79 7.57 -8.15 -51.13
C TRP A 79 7.31 -9.59 -50.65
N SER A 80 8.28 -10.50 -50.83
CA SER A 80 8.16 -11.86 -50.30
C SER A 80 8.29 -11.87 -48.78
N LYS A 81 9.33 -11.21 -48.26
CA LYS A 81 9.58 -11.05 -46.83
C LYS A 81 8.51 -10.21 -46.16
N VAL A 82 8.02 -9.14 -46.80
CA VAL A 82 6.90 -8.32 -46.28
C VAL A 82 5.66 -9.17 -46.02
N ARG A 83 5.25 -10.04 -46.97
CA ARG A 83 4.08 -10.91 -46.79
C ARG A 83 4.24 -11.89 -45.63
N THR A 84 5.41 -12.53 -45.52
CA THR A 84 5.69 -13.49 -44.43
C THR A 84 5.69 -12.79 -43.06
N LEU A 85 6.35 -11.64 -42.95
CA LEU A 85 6.40 -10.87 -41.70
C LEU A 85 5.02 -10.31 -41.32
N ALA A 86 4.23 -9.83 -42.30
CA ALA A 86 2.88 -9.34 -42.07
C ALA A 86 1.95 -10.45 -41.55
N GLN A 87 2.00 -11.63 -42.18
CA GLN A 87 1.22 -12.79 -41.73
C GLN A 87 1.59 -13.19 -40.30
N LYS A 88 2.89 -13.32 -40.01
CA LYS A 88 3.38 -13.65 -38.66
C LYS A 88 2.94 -12.61 -37.62
N ALA A 89 3.02 -11.32 -37.95
CA ALA A 89 2.59 -10.25 -37.05
C ALA A 89 1.06 -10.28 -36.81
N ALA A 90 0.27 -10.60 -37.83
CA ALA A 90 -1.18 -10.75 -37.71
C ALA A 90 -1.55 -11.92 -36.78
N GLU A 91 -0.93 -13.09 -36.98
CA GLU A 91 -1.14 -14.28 -36.15
C GLU A 91 -0.78 -14.03 -34.68
N ILE A 92 0.34 -13.35 -34.41
CA ILE A 92 0.73 -12.98 -33.04
C ILE A 92 -0.28 -12.01 -32.43
N ARG A 93 -0.71 -10.98 -33.18
CA ARG A 93 -1.70 -10.00 -32.69
C ARG A 93 -3.04 -10.65 -32.38
N GLU A 94 -3.51 -11.54 -33.23
CA GLU A 94 -4.75 -12.29 -33.02
C GLU A 94 -4.65 -13.17 -31.77
N ARG A 95 -3.54 -13.90 -31.61
CA ARG A 95 -3.30 -14.73 -30.43
C ARG A 95 -3.25 -13.90 -29.14
N LEU A 96 -2.57 -12.76 -29.14
CA LEU A 96 -2.51 -11.85 -28.00
C LEU A 96 -3.87 -11.22 -27.70
N ALA A 97 -4.66 -10.90 -28.72
CA ALA A 97 -6.03 -10.40 -28.54
C ALA A 97 -6.94 -11.47 -27.92
N MET A 98 -6.89 -12.71 -28.41
CA MET A 98 -7.65 -13.84 -27.85
C MET A 98 -7.27 -14.15 -26.40
N ASN A 99 -5.99 -13.98 -26.04
CA ASN A 99 -5.49 -14.27 -24.69
C ASN A 99 -5.34 -13.00 -23.81
N GLY A 100 -5.82 -11.84 -24.27
CA GLY A 100 -5.45 -10.54 -23.67
C GLY A 100 -5.81 -10.43 -22.20
N GLU A 101 -6.97 -10.94 -21.80
CA GLU A 101 -7.38 -10.96 -20.40
C GLU A 101 -6.52 -11.90 -19.56
N ILE A 102 -6.28 -13.13 -20.03
CA ILE A 102 -5.46 -14.11 -19.34
C ILE A 102 -4.02 -13.61 -19.18
N VAL A 103 -3.48 -12.95 -20.19
CA VAL A 103 -2.15 -12.31 -20.12
C VAL A 103 -2.13 -11.19 -19.09
N ALA A 104 -3.16 -10.35 -19.02
CA ALA A 104 -3.24 -9.29 -18.02
C ALA A 104 -3.32 -9.85 -16.57
N LEU A 105 -4.11 -10.91 -16.37
CA LEU A 105 -4.17 -11.61 -15.09
C LEU A 105 -2.84 -12.28 -14.75
N ALA A 106 -2.20 -12.94 -15.72
CA ALA A 106 -0.91 -13.59 -15.54
C ALA A 106 0.22 -12.60 -15.28
N GLU A 107 0.21 -11.41 -15.87
CA GLU A 107 1.13 -10.32 -15.55
C GLU A 107 0.98 -9.91 -14.06
N ALA A 108 -0.25 -9.70 -13.60
CA ALA A 108 -0.49 -9.30 -12.21
C ALA A 108 -0.07 -10.38 -11.19
N VAL A 109 -0.14 -11.66 -11.56
CA VAL A 109 0.14 -12.79 -10.67
C VAL A 109 1.59 -13.25 -10.74
N TYR A 110 2.16 -13.38 -11.94
CA TYR A 110 3.50 -13.91 -12.18
C TYR A 110 4.56 -12.84 -12.44
N GLY A 111 4.15 -11.63 -12.84
CA GLY A 111 5.03 -10.48 -13.01
C GLY A 111 5.37 -9.79 -11.67
N PRO A 112 6.10 -8.67 -11.72
CA PRO A 112 6.46 -7.92 -10.52
C PRO A 112 5.24 -7.42 -9.75
N ARG A 113 5.14 -7.77 -8.48
CA ARG A 113 4.03 -7.37 -7.60
C ARG A 113 4.35 -6.03 -6.95
N LEU A 114 3.49 -5.04 -7.15
CA LEU A 114 3.69 -3.69 -6.65
C LEU A 114 2.48 -3.23 -5.85
N ILE A 115 2.74 -2.42 -4.82
CA ILE A 115 1.67 -1.74 -4.10
C ILE A 115 1.15 -0.60 -4.97
N HIS A 116 -0.16 -0.65 -5.24
CA HIS A 116 -0.93 0.40 -5.87
C HIS A 116 -1.95 0.90 -4.87
N ALA A 117 -1.91 2.20 -4.56
CA ALA A 117 -2.87 2.84 -3.69
C ALA A 117 -3.53 3.99 -4.45
N ASP A 118 -4.53 3.65 -5.27
CA ASP A 118 -5.29 4.65 -6.02
C ASP A 118 -6.25 5.42 -5.10
N ALA A 119 -6.94 6.42 -5.67
CA ALA A 119 -7.87 7.24 -4.92
C ALA A 119 -8.98 6.43 -4.23
N THR A 120 -9.45 5.37 -4.88
CA THR A 120 -10.52 4.50 -4.39
C THR A 120 -10.06 3.68 -3.20
N THR A 121 -8.90 3.05 -3.31
CA THR A 121 -8.26 2.22 -2.27
C THR A 121 -7.93 3.04 -1.04
N LEU A 122 -7.35 4.22 -1.25
CA LEU A 122 -7.06 5.16 -0.17
C LEU A 122 -8.33 5.66 0.51
N ALA A 123 -9.43 5.86 -0.25
CA ALA A 123 -10.71 6.27 0.32
C ALA A 123 -11.37 5.14 1.12
N LEU A 124 -11.29 3.90 0.64
CA LEU A 124 -11.74 2.70 1.36
C LEU A 124 -10.92 2.43 2.63
N SER A 125 -9.70 2.96 2.70
CA SER A 125 -8.84 2.92 3.89
C SER A 125 -9.01 4.14 4.80
N GLY A 126 -9.90 5.09 4.46
CA GLY A 126 -10.15 6.31 5.23
C GLY A 126 -9.00 7.33 5.20
N VAL A 127 -8.05 7.18 4.26
CA VAL A 127 -6.85 8.01 4.14
C VAL A 127 -7.12 9.28 3.35
N VAL A 128 -7.88 9.16 2.27
CA VAL A 128 -8.35 10.29 1.46
C VAL A 128 -9.86 10.31 1.41
N ALA A 129 -10.42 11.44 1.05
CA ALA A 129 -11.85 11.63 1.01
C ALA A 129 -12.34 11.65 -0.45
N GLN A 130 -13.51 11.07 -0.68
CA GLN A 130 -14.13 10.90 -2.00
C GLN A 130 -15.66 11.03 -1.85
N PRO A 131 -16.41 11.32 -2.93
CA PRO A 131 -17.86 11.35 -2.87
C PRO A 131 -18.43 10.03 -2.33
N GLU A 132 -19.43 10.12 -1.45
CA GLU A 132 -20.06 8.96 -0.79
C GLU A 132 -20.53 7.91 -1.80
N SER A 133 -21.10 8.33 -2.93
CA SER A 133 -21.56 7.44 -3.99
C SER A 133 -20.43 6.64 -4.64
N SER A 134 -19.26 7.24 -4.82
CA SER A 134 -18.07 6.57 -5.36
C SER A 134 -17.53 5.53 -4.38
N VAL A 135 -17.43 5.89 -3.09
CA VAL A 135 -16.94 4.99 -2.03
C VAL A 135 -17.91 3.83 -1.81
N SER A 136 -19.22 4.10 -1.81
CA SER A 136 -20.27 3.09 -1.67
C SER A 136 -20.18 2.08 -2.82
N ARG A 137 -20.10 2.56 -4.06
CA ARG A 137 -19.96 1.71 -5.24
C ARG A 137 -18.71 0.84 -5.17
N ALA A 138 -17.57 1.43 -4.79
CA ALA A 138 -16.32 0.68 -4.68
C ALA A 138 -16.41 -0.42 -3.61
N ARG A 139 -16.98 -0.11 -2.44
CA ARG A 139 -17.23 -1.08 -1.38
C ARG A 139 -18.13 -2.23 -1.87
N ASP A 140 -19.20 -1.91 -2.57
CA ASP A 140 -20.16 -2.91 -3.05
C ASP A 140 -19.53 -3.80 -4.13
N VAL A 141 -18.65 -3.27 -4.98
CA VAL A 141 -17.83 -4.06 -5.92
C VAL A 141 -16.94 -5.04 -5.16
N VAL A 142 -16.19 -4.58 -4.14
CA VAL A 142 -15.33 -5.44 -3.31
C VAL A 142 -16.14 -6.57 -2.65
N ILE A 143 -17.30 -6.24 -2.09
CA ILE A 143 -18.20 -7.24 -1.48
C ILE A 143 -18.70 -8.24 -2.55
N GLY A 144 -19.02 -7.76 -3.76
CA GLY A 144 -19.40 -8.61 -4.89
C GLY A 144 -18.31 -9.61 -5.25
N GLU A 145 -17.07 -9.15 -5.41
CA GLU A 145 -15.91 -10.01 -5.72
C GLU A 145 -15.65 -11.05 -4.61
N LEU A 146 -15.74 -10.65 -3.34
CA LEU A 146 -15.62 -11.58 -2.22
C LEU A 146 -16.73 -12.64 -2.22
N ARG A 147 -17.98 -12.27 -2.55
CA ARG A 147 -19.09 -13.22 -2.64
C ARG A 147 -18.89 -14.23 -3.78
N THR A 148 -18.37 -13.78 -4.91
CA THR A 148 -17.94 -14.67 -6.01
C THR A 148 -16.93 -15.69 -5.51
N LEU A 149 -15.93 -15.25 -4.74
CA LEU A 149 -14.89 -16.13 -4.19
C LEU A 149 -15.38 -17.10 -3.11
N VAL A 150 -16.37 -16.72 -2.31
CA VAL A 150 -17.00 -17.65 -1.34
C VAL A 150 -17.56 -18.89 -2.05
N THR A 151 -18.12 -18.72 -3.25
CA THR A 151 -18.65 -19.83 -4.05
C THR A 151 -17.56 -20.54 -4.86
N ALA A 152 -16.68 -19.78 -5.52
CA ALA A 152 -15.67 -20.33 -6.43
C ALA A 152 -14.47 -20.98 -5.72
N ASP A 153 -14.20 -20.59 -4.47
CA ASP A 153 -13.06 -21.08 -3.69
C ASP A 153 -13.47 -21.47 -2.24
N PRO A 154 -14.08 -22.66 -2.07
CA PRO A 154 -14.58 -23.11 -0.77
C PRO A 154 -13.50 -23.27 0.30
N GLN A 155 -12.24 -23.49 -0.08
CA GLN A 155 -11.13 -23.67 0.87
C GLN A 155 -10.86 -22.39 1.67
N TRP A 156 -11.14 -21.22 1.08
CA TRP A 156 -10.91 -19.91 1.68
C TRP A 156 -12.22 -19.17 2.01
N ALA A 157 -13.38 -19.83 1.87
CA ALA A 157 -14.69 -19.22 2.08
C ALA A 157 -14.85 -18.54 3.45
N SER A 158 -14.32 -19.12 4.53
CA SER A 158 -14.38 -18.53 5.87
C SER A 158 -13.59 -17.21 5.96
N PHE A 159 -12.42 -17.15 5.31
CA PHE A 159 -11.61 -15.94 5.21
C PHE A 159 -12.35 -14.88 4.39
N TYR A 160 -12.88 -15.21 3.21
CA TYR A 160 -13.64 -14.25 2.40
C TYR A 160 -14.87 -13.73 3.13
N GLN A 161 -15.60 -14.59 3.86
CA GLN A 161 -16.76 -14.18 4.67
C GLN A 161 -16.37 -13.21 5.81
N SER A 162 -15.22 -13.44 6.44
CA SER A 162 -14.65 -12.50 7.41
C SER A 162 -14.38 -11.13 6.78
N ARG A 163 -13.81 -11.10 5.56
CA ARG A 163 -13.56 -9.86 4.83
C ARG A 163 -14.86 -9.16 4.37
N ILE A 164 -15.87 -9.91 3.92
CA ILE A 164 -17.22 -9.35 3.61
C ILE A 164 -17.75 -8.62 4.84
N THR A 165 -17.71 -9.30 5.99
CA THR A 165 -18.16 -8.74 7.27
C THR A 165 -17.39 -7.48 7.65
N HIS A 166 -16.09 -7.41 7.35
CA HIS A 166 -15.28 -6.22 7.56
C HIS A 166 -15.77 -5.04 6.70
N PHE A 167 -15.90 -5.23 5.39
CA PHE A 167 -16.33 -4.16 4.47
C PHE A 167 -17.79 -3.74 4.71
N GLU A 168 -18.70 -4.66 5.03
CA GLU A 168 -20.10 -4.33 5.36
C GLU A 168 -20.21 -3.45 6.62
N ARG A 169 -19.25 -3.58 7.56
CA ARG A 169 -19.22 -2.76 8.78
C ARG A 169 -18.61 -1.37 8.56
N CYS A 170 -17.94 -1.11 7.43
CA CYS A 170 -17.37 0.20 7.12
C CYS A 170 -18.46 1.26 6.98
N LYS A 171 -18.48 2.23 7.90
CA LYS A 171 -19.44 3.35 7.90
C LYS A 171 -18.91 4.47 7.00
N ILE A 172 -19.68 4.85 5.99
CA ILE A 172 -19.40 6.05 5.21
C ILE A 172 -19.96 7.23 5.99
N VAL A 173 -19.06 8.06 6.53
CA VAL A 173 -19.45 9.25 7.27
C VAL A 173 -19.34 10.44 6.33
N SER A 174 -20.48 10.93 5.87
CA SER A 174 -20.52 12.25 5.26
C SER A 174 -20.29 13.29 6.34
N SER A 175 -19.11 13.91 6.33
CA SER A 175 -18.83 15.06 7.18
C SER A 175 -19.25 16.32 6.43
N GLU A 176 -20.54 16.59 6.29
CA GLU A 176 -21.04 17.93 5.96
C GLU A 176 -22.42 18.20 6.55
N ASP A 177 -22.59 19.41 7.13
CA ASP A 177 -23.81 20.17 6.94
C ASP A 177 -23.87 20.55 5.45
N PRO A 178 -24.94 20.21 4.70
CA PRO A 178 -24.98 20.41 3.26
C PRO A 178 -24.87 21.90 2.94
N ARG A 179 -23.71 22.32 2.40
CA ARG A 179 -23.63 23.63 1.76
C ARG A 179 -24.13 23.51 0.32
N PRO A 180 -25.06 24.38 -0.11
CA PRO A 180 -25.57 24.32 -1.47
C PRO A 180 -24.43 24.50 -2.47
N THR A 181 -24.36 23.62 -3.46
CA THR A 181 -23.42 23.71 -4.57
C THR A 181 -23.67 25.02 -5.32
N VAL A 182 -22.79 25.99 -5.18
CA VAL A 182 -22.91 27.29 -5.87
C VAL A 182 -22.34 27.14 -7.26
N ASP A 183 -23.17 27.33 -8.28
CA ASP A 183 -22.75 27.43 -9.68
C ASP A 183 -21.89 28.70 -9.86
N LEU A 184 -20.57 28.49 -9.88
CA LEU A 184 -19.57 29.56 -9.96
C LEU A 184 -19.70 30.39 -11.24
N LEU A 185 -20.14 29.78 -12.36
CA LEU A 185 -20.30 30.48 -13.63
C LEU A 185 -21.48 31.45 -13.55
N ARG A 186 -22.60 30.99 -12.96
CA ARG A 186 -23.78 31.82 -12.73
C ARG A 186 -23.51 32.92 -11.70
N LEU A 187 -22.75 32.63 -10.65
CA LEU A 187 -22.35 33.61 -9.64
C LEU A 187 -21.46 34.70 -10.25
N GLN A 188 -20.49 34.33 -11.08
CA GLN A 188 -19.61 35.27 -11.78
C GLN A 188 -20.39 36.22 -12.69
N GLN A 189 -21.36 35.70 -13.46
CA GLN A 189 -22.23 36.52 -14.30
C GLN A 189 -23.07 37.50 -13.46
N GLN A 190 -23.57 37.07 -12.30
CA GLN A 190 -24.34 37.94 -11.39
C GLN A 190 -23.49 39.02 -10.74
N ILE A 191 -22.23 38.72 -10.41
CA ILE A 191 -21.27 39.71 -9.88
C ILE A 191 -20.98 40.77 -10.96
N LEU A 192 -20.69 40.35 -12.20
CA LEU A 192 -20.43 41.27 -13.32
C LEU A 192 -21.64 42.15 -13.66
N ALA A 193 -22.85 41.61 -13.56
CA ALA A 193 -24.08 42.38 -13.72
C ALA A 193 -24.26 43.40 -12.59
N ALA A 194 -23.96 43.03 -11.33
CA ALA A 194 -24.05 43.94 -10.19
C ALA A 194 -23.01 45.06 -10.22
N ILE A 195 -21.78 44.77 -10.71
CA ILE A 195 -20.74 45.77 -10.98
C ILE A 195 -21.22 46.76 -12.04
N SER A 196 -21.76 46.27 -13.16
CA SER A 196 -22.25 47.10 -14.26
C SER A 196 -23.43 48.01 -13.84
N ALA A 197 -24.21 47.59 -12.85
CA ALA A 197 -25.31 48.36 -12.27
C ALA A 197 -24.89 49.28 -11.09
N GLY A 198 -23.62 49.26 -10.67
CA GLY A 198 -23.13 50.06 -9.54
C GLY A 198 -23.62 49.62 -8.15
N ASP A 199 -24.19 48.43 -8.01
CA ASP A 199 -24.69 47.90 -6.73
C ASP A 199 -23.57 47.15 -5.97
N PHE A 200 -22.66 47.93 -5.39
CA PHE A 200 -21.50 47.41 -4.66
C PHE A 200 -21.90 46.64 -3.39
N GLY A 201 -23.09 46.90 -2.82
CA GLY A 201 -23.62 46.13 -1.69
C GLY A 201 -24.02 44.71 -2.08
N ARG A 202 -24.58 44.53 -3.28
CA ARG A 202 -24.85 43.20 -3.86
C ARG A 202 -23.57 42.51 -4.32
N VAL A 203 -22.60 43.23 -4.88
CA VAL A 203 -21.28 42.66 -5.21
C VAL A 203 -20.62 42.07 -3.96
N LYS A 204 -20.59 42.79 -2.84
CA LYS A 204 -20.02 42.29 -1.58
C LYS A 204 -20.72 41.02 -1.11
N ARG A 205 -22.06 40.99 -1.08
CA ARG A 205 -22.84 39.82 -0.68
C ARG A 205 -22.60 38.60 -1.58
N LEU A 206 -22.47 38.81 -2.89
CA LEU A 206 -22.19 37.73 -3.85
C LEU A 206 -20.72 37.26 -3.77
N ALA A 207 -19.79 38.16 -3.46
CA ALA A 207 -18.39 37.82 -3.24
C ALA A 207 -18.20 37.01 -1.94
N ASP A 208 -18.95 37.35 -0.87
CA ASP A 208 -18.96 36.60 0.40
C ASP A 208 -19.55 35.19 0.24
N THR A 209 -20.31 34.93 -0.83
CA THR A 209 -20.78 33.58 -1.20
C THR A 209 -19.79 32.78 -2.05
N VAL A 210 -18.70 33.40 -2.55
CA VAL A 210 -17.61 32.65 -3.19
C VAL A 210 -16.88 31.87 -2.10
N PRO A 211 -16.83 30.53 -2.16
CA PRO A 211 -16.08 29.77 -1.18
C PRO A 211 -14.61 30.22 -1.25
N SER A 212 -14.10 30.80 -0.17
CA SER A 212 -12.65 30.95 0.02
C SER A 212 -11.99 29.58 -0.16
N GLU A 213 -10.87 29.49 -0.90
CA GLU A 213 -10.16 28.24 -1.26
C GLU A 213 -9.69 27.36 -0.08
N ARG A 214 -10.11 27.65 1.14
CA ARG A 214 -9.92 26.79 2.30
C ARG A 214 -10.96 25.66 2.31
N GLY A 215 -10.57 24.59 1.64
CA GLY A 215 -10.94 23.22 1.93
C GLY A 215 -12.35 22.85 1.49
N THR A 216 -12.45 22.13 0.37
CA THR A 216 -13.62 21.31 0.07
C THR A 216 -13.72 20.24 1.17
N PRO A 217 -14.72 20.28 2.07
CA PRO A 217 -14.97 19.18 2.97
C PRO A 217 -15.59 18.05 2.15
N THR A 218 -15.16 16.84 2.44
CA THR A 218 -15.44 15.65 1.63
C THR A 218 -15.76 14.52 2.59
N ALA A 219 -16.77 13.72 2.25
CA ALA A 219 -17.15 12.54 3.01
C ALA A 219 -15.92 11.66 3.28
N ARG A 220 -15.75 11.25 4.54
CA ARG A 220 -14.67 10.36 4.95
C ARG A 220 -15.28 9.02 5.31
N LEU A 221 -14.80 7.95 4.70
CA LEU A 221 -15.08 6.63 5.23
C LEU A 221 -14.41 6.55 6.61
N CYS A 222 -15.20 6.44 7.66
CA CYS A 222 -14.69 5.93 8.92
C CYS A 222 -14.94 4.43 8.87
N ALA A 223 -13.90 3.64 8.53
CA ALA A 223 -13.89 2.26 8.99
C ALA A 223 -14.27 2.29 10.49
N PRO A 224 -15.19 1.44 10.96
CA PRO A 224 -15.63 1.47 12.35
C PRO A 224 -14.37 1.52 13.20
N ARG A 225 -14.21 2.63 13.92
CA ARG A 225 -13.12 2.86 14.86
C ARG A 225 -13.31 1.82 15.96
N ARG A 226 -12.91 0.58 15.68
CA ARG A 226 -12.84 -0.40 16.72
C ARG A 226 -11.68 0.06 17.58
N VAL A 227 -12.02 0.38 18.83
CA VAL A 227 -11.20 -0.06 19.95
C VAL A 227 -11.16 -1.58 19.84
N ASN A 228 -10.39 -2.10 18.88
CA ASN A 228 -10.10 -3.52 18.87
C ASN A 228 -9.28 -3.68 20.13
N HIS A 229 -9.77 -4.50 21.04
CA HIS A 229 -8.91 -5.13 22.02
C HIS A 229 -7.79 -5.75 21.19
N VAL A 230 -6.63 -5.09 21.19
CA VAL A 230 -5.43 -5.55 20.53
C VAL A 230 -5.27 -6.98 21.00
N HIS A 231 -5.44 -7.98 20.12
CA HIS A 231 -5.19 -9.35 20.53
C HIS A 231 -3.68 -9.42 20.72
N ASP A 232 -3.29 -9.31 21.99
CA ASP A 232 -1.96 -9.44 22.56
C ASP A 232 -0.84 -9.36 21.50
N LEU A 233 -0.56 -8.16 20.98
CA LEU A 233 0.60 -7.95 20.10
C LEU A 233 1.90 -8.36 20.79
N ALA A 234 1.91 -8.40 22.13
CA ALA A 234 3.01 -8.87 22.96
C ALA A 234 3.07 -10.41 23.11
N ALA A 235 2.08 -11.15 22.59
CA ALA A 235 2.04 -12.60 22.70
C ALA A 235 3.33 -13.23 22.16
N ALA A 236 3.93 -14.08 22.99
CA ALA A 236 5.20 -14.73 22.68
C ALA A 236 5.10 -15.69 21.49
N PHE A 237 6.19 -15.77 20.72
CA PHE A 237 6.35 -16.81 19.69
C PHE A 237 6.62 -18.17 20.34
N GLY A 238 6.13 -19.24 19.72
CA GLY A 238 6.46 -20.61 20.13
C GLY A 238 7.95 -20.91 19.93
N GLN A 239 8.52 -21.80 20.76
CA GLN A 239 9.96 -22.10 20.72
C GLN A 239 10.42 -22.62 19.34
N SER A 240 9.62 -23.44 18.67
CA SER A 240 9.91 -23.93 17.32
C SER A 240 10.02 -22.79 16.29
N THR A 241 9.13 -21.80 16.37
CA THR A 241 9.19 -20.58 15.55
C THR A 241 10.47 -19.81 15.85
N ILE A 242 10.82 -19.64 17.12
CA ILE A 242 12.04 -18.92 17.54
C ILE A 242 13.29 -19.62 16.99
N ASP A 243 13.39 -20.94 17.13
CA ASP A 243 14.54 -21.70 16.66
C ASP A 243 14.68 -21.60 15.13
N THR A 244 13.57 -21.67 14.40
CA THR A 244 13.56 -21.49 12.95
C THR A 244 13.92 -20.06 12.55
N ALA A 245 13.38 -19.06 13.25
CA ALA A 245 13.65 -17.64 13.04
C ALA A 245 15.16 -17.32 13.17
N ARG A 246 15.86 -17.94 14.12
CA ARG A 246 17.32 -17.79 14.25
C ARG A 246 18.06 -18.26 13.00
N THR A 247 17.62 -19.34 12.34
CA THR A 247 18.24 -19.81 11.09
C THR A 247 18.04 -18.82 9.94
N LEU A 248 16.95 -18.04 9.97
CA LEU A 248 16.70 -16.94 9.04
C LEU A 248 17.44 -15.65 9.41
N GLY A 249 18.16 -15.59 10.53
CA GLY A 249 18.86 -14.39 11.01
C GLY A 249 17.96 -13.42 11.78
N LEU A 250 16.78 -13.87 12.22
CA LEU A 250 15.84 -13.10 13.03
C LEU A 250 16.08 -13.32 14.53
N ALA A 251 15.90 -12.27 15.32
CA ALA A 251 15.85 -12.30 16.77
C ALA A 251 14.46 -11.90 17.26
N VAL A 252 14.03 -12.49 18.37
CA VAL A 252 12.81 -12.05 19.06
C VAL A 252 13.11 -10.73 19.77
N GLU A 253 12.25 -9.75 19.56
CA GLU A 253 12.29 -8.46 20.23
C GLU A 253 10.97 -8.23 20.94
N THR A 254 11.03 -7.91 22.22
CA THR A 254 9.87 -7.48 23.01
C THR A 254 10.04 -6.00 23.29
N LEU A 255 9.08 -5.21 22.83
CA LEU A 255 9.06 -3.77 22.96
C LEU A 255 8.11 -3.37 24.09
N GLU A 256 8.62 -2.67 25.11
CA GLU A 256 7.85 -2.22 26.27
C GLU A 256 6.99 -0.98 26.00
N ALA A 257 5.76 -0.95 26.50
CA ALA A 257 4.82 0.13 26.24
C ALA A 257 5.33 1.51 26.68
N VAL A 258 5.09 2.53 25.86
CA VAL A 258 5.31 3.96 26.16
C VAL A 258 3.97 4.68 26.01
N SER A 259 3.11 4.56 27.03
CA SER A 259 1.73 5.05 27.03
C SER A 259 1.61 6.52 26.63
N ASP A 260 2.49 7.37 27.16
CA ASP A 260 2.45 8.81 26.92
C ASP A 260 2.59 9.17 25.42
N LEU A 261 3.33 8.35 24.66
CA LEU A 261 3.48 8.53 23.22
C LEU A 261 2.26 8.04 22.43
N ASN A 262 1.60 6.98 22.88
CA ASN A 262 0.34 6.56 22.26
C ASN A 262 -0.74 7.62 22.49
N ASP A 263 -0.87 8.14 23.71
CA ASP A 263 -1.80 9.22 24.06
C ASP A 263 -1.56 10.46 23.17
N TYR A 264 -0.29 10.80 22.94
CA TYR A 264 0.08 11.90 22.03
C TYR A 264 -0.41 11.68 20.60
N LEU A 265 -0.26 10.45 20.09
CA LEU A 265 -0.68 10.07 18.74
C LEU A 265 -2.20 9.92 18.60
N ASN A 266 -2.95 9.93 19.70
CA ASN A 266 -4.42 9.97 19.70
C ASN A 266 -5.00 11.40 19.58
N CYS A 267 -4.20 12.46 19.30
CA CYS A 267 -4.75 13.81 19.09
C CYS A 267 -5.79 13.84 17.94
N CYS A 268 -6.84 14.62 18.15
CA CYS A 268 -7.90 14.88 17.17
C CYS A 268 -7.42 15.45 15.81
N CYS A 269 -6.21 16.01 15.74
CA CYS A 269 -5.56 16.47 14.51
C CYS A 269 -5.28 15.33 13.52
N VAL A 270 -5.13 14.09 13.98
CA VAL A 270 -5.01 12.92 13.09
C VAL A 270 -6.18 12.84 12.12
N GLU A 271 -7.38 13.12 12.61
CA GLU A 271 -8.61 13.13 11.83
C GLU A 271 -8.74 14.39 10.96
N ARG A 272 -7.77 15.30 10.98
CA ARG A 272 -7.71 16.51 10.16
C ARG A 272 -6.44 16.59 9.32
N ALA A 273 -5.71 15.49 9.20
CA ALA A 273 -4.50 15.41 8.40
C ALA A 273 -4.74 15.92 6.96
N THR A 274 -3.75 16.64 6.43
CA THR A 274 -3.82 17.24 5.08
C THR A 274 -2.75 16.67 4.19
N LEU A 275 -3.06 16.48 2.90
CA LEU A 275 -2.09 16.00 1.93
C LEU A 275 -1.04 17.09 1.64
N PRO A 276 0.25 16.80 1.79
CA PRO A 276 1.30 17.74 1.43
C PRO A 276 1.44 17.87 -0.09
N GLU A 277 1.73 19.08 -0.57
CA GLU A 277 1.96 19.36 -2.00
C GLU A 277 3.28 18.77 -2.52
N LYS A 278 4.25 18.55 -1.63
CA LYS A 278 5.58 18.03 -1.96
C LYS A 278 5.99 16.98 -0.94
N PRO A 279 6.85 16.01 -1.33
CA PRO A 279 7.37 15.02 -0.40
C PRO A 279 8.20 15.66 0.71
N LEU A 280 8.36 14.92 1.81
CA LEU A 280 9.21 15.31 2.93
C LEU A 280 10.64 15.50 2.48
N SER A 281 11.23 16.53 3.06
CA SER A 281 12.66 16.82 3.05
C SER A 281 12.96 17.48 4.38
N GLU A 282 14.18 17.39 4.87
CA GLU A 282 14.58 18.02 6.15
C GLU A 282 14.18 19.49 6.25
N ALA A 283 14.34 20.24 5.15
CA ALA A 283 14.00 21.66 5.06
C ALA A 283 12.48 21.95 5.15
N ARG A 284 11.62 20.93 5.08
CA ARG A 284 10.15 21.04 5.04
C ARG A 284 9.46 20.33 6.20
N ALA A 285 10.22 19.74 7.12
CA ALA A 285 9.70 19.21 8.37
C ALA A 285 9.22 20.31 9.34
N SER A 286 9.58 21.58 9.09
CA SER A 286 9.20 22.73 9.92
C SER A 286 7.79 23.23 9.60
N GLY A 287 6.88 23.20 10.57
CA GLY A 287 5.57 23.86 10.51
C GLY A 287 4.35 22.93 10.50
N ALA A 288 4.54 21.61 10.57
CA ALA A 288 3.47 20.64 10.75
C ALA A 288 3.13 20.43 12.23
N ASP A 289 3.03 21.52 13.00
CA ASP A 289 2.78 21.41 14.43
C ASP A 289 1.33 21.00 14.69
N CYS A 290 1.16 20.20 15.73
CA CYS A 290 -0.13 19.87 16.28
C CYS A 290 -0.88 21.15 16.72
N THR A 291 -1.91 21.56 15.99
CA THR A 291 -2.67 22.80 16.26
C THR A 291 -3.74 22.65 17.34
N CYS A 292 -4.00 21.43 17.82
CA CYS A 292 -5.00 21.13 18.85
C CYS A 292 -4.56 21.54 20.27
N GLY A 293 -3.29 21.93 20.47
CA GLY A 293 -2.74 22.29 21.77
C GLY A 293 -2.47 21.10 22.70
N HIS A 294 -2.63 19.86 22.24
CA HIS A 294 -2.19 18.68 23.01
C HIS A 294 -0.67 18.69 23.13
N ALA A 295 -0.19 18.67 24.38
CA ALA A 295 1.23 18.74 24.67
C ALA A 295 1.90 17.39 24.37
N CYS A 296 2.98 17.44 23.59
CA CYS A 296 3.91 16.31 23.49
C CYS A 296 4.52 16.04 24.87
N PRO A 297 4.65 14.77 25.30
CA PRO A 297 5.25 14.46 26.59
C PRO A 297 6.66 15.08 26.71
N PRO A 298 7.02 15.68 27.84
CA PRO A 298 8.24 16.48 27.98
C PRO A 298 9.53 15.64 27.85
N ALA A 299 9.44 14.33 28.07
CA ALA A 299 10.57 13.40 27.94
C ALA A 299 10.91 13.03 26.48
N VAL A 300 10.09 13.44 25.51
CA VAL A 300 10.29 13.10 24.10
C VAL A 300 11.38 13.97 23.49
N ARG A 301 12.36 13.34 22.84
CA ARG A 301 13.43 14.03 22.10
C ARG A 301 12.83 14.95 21.02
N VAL A 302 13.40 16.15 20.87
CA VAL A 302 12.88 17.18 19.95
C VAL A 302 12.79 16.68 18.50
N SER A 303 13.79 15.91 18.05
CA SER A 303 13.81 15.26 16.74
C SER A 303 12.65 14.30 16.54
N LEU A 304 12.43 13.38 17.50
CA LEU A 304 11.32 12.44 17.47
C LEU A 304 9.97 13.18 17.48
N ARG A 305 9.80 14.19 18.35
CA ARG A 305 8.58 15.00 18.42
C ARG A 305 8.20 15.58 17.05
N LYS A 306 9.16 16.21 16.34
CA LYS A 306 8.92 16.78 15.00
C LYS A 306 8.37 15.73 14.02
N ASN A 307 8.89 14.52 14.07
CA ASN A 307 8.45 13.45 13.17
C ASN A 307 7.09 12.87 13.56
N LEU A 308 6.78 12.79 14.85
CA LEU A 308 5.43 12.45 15.32
C LEU A 308 4.41 13.53 14.90
N ASP A 309 4.77 14.81 15.02
CA ASP A 309 3.96 15.94 14.57
C ASP A 309 3.65 15.86 13.06
N LEU A 310 4.64 15.54 12.24
CA LEU A 310 4.46 15.28 10.80
C LEU A 310 3.48 14.11 10.55
N LEU A 311 3.64 12.99 11.26
CA LEU A 311 2.79 11.80 11.12
C LEU A 311 1.33 12.07 11.56
N ILE A 312 1.12 12.98 12.51
CA ILE A 312 -0.20 13.49 12.90
C ILE A 312 -0.77 14.40 11.79
N GLY A 313 0.01 15.36 11.31
CA GLY A 313 -0.44 16.42 10.40
C GLY A 313 -0.66 15.99 8.95
N HIS A 314 -0.01 14.92 8.49
CA HIS A 314 -0.07 14.45 7.10
C HIS A 314 -0.42 12.97 7.00
N PRO A 315 -1.17 12.53 5.98
CA PRO A 315 -1.50 11.12 5.78
C PRO A 315 -0.31 10.34 5.23
N PHE A 316 0.07 9.32 5.98
CA PHE A 316 0.98 8.25 5.61
C PHE A 316 0.20 6.94 5.61
N ILE A 317 0.66 5.95 4.86
CA ILE A 317 0.09 4.61 4.87
C ILE A 317 1.17 3.59 5.18
N SER A 318 0.79 2.47 5.81
CA SER A 318 1.67 1.31 5.95
C SER A 318 1.79 0.59 4.60
N SER A 319 2.66 -0.42 4.52
CA SER A 319 2.63 -1.34 3.37
C SER A 319 1.29 -2.06 3.19
N ALA A 320 0.48 -2.16 4.25
CA ALA A 320 -0.88 -2.69 4.21
C ALA A 320 -1.93 -1.67 3.70
N GLY A 321 -1.52 -0.48 3.24
CA GLY A 321 -2.42 0.53 2.66
C GLY A 321 -3.27 1.32 3.66
N LEU A 322 -3.16 0.99 4.95
CA LEU A 322 -3.91 1.62 6.03
C LEU A 322 -3.16 2.83 6.57
N ARG A 323 -3.91 3.81 7.09
CA ARG A 323 -3.33 5.04 7.68
C ARG A 323 -2.29 4.69 8.74
N TYR A 324 -1.03 4.99 8.45
CA TYR A 324 0.09 4.74 9.35
C TYR A 324 0.14 5.81 10.44
N LEU A 325 0.07 5.35 11.68
CA LEU A 325 0.51 6.05 12.88
C LEU A 325 1.41 5.08 13.65
N PRO A 326 2.50 5.56 14.27
CA PRO A 326 3.37 4.68 15.04
C PRO A 326 2.65 4.06 16.24
N TRP A 327 3.03 2.85 16.62
CA TRP A 327 2.48 2.14 17.77
C TRP A 327 3.52 1.98 18.87
N PHE A 328 3.34 2.68 19.99
CA PHE A 328 4.21 2.60 21.15
C PHE A 328 3.65 1.71 22.26
N GLY A 329 2.67 0.84 21.97
CA GLY A 329 2.22 -0.17 22.93
C GLY A 329 3.18 -1.35 23.06
N PRO A 330 2.84 -2.34 23.92
CA PRO A 330 3.63 -3.53 24.08
C PRO A 330 3.49 -4.42 22.83
N GLU A 331 4.61 -4.98 22.37
CA GLU A 331 4.63 -5.78 21.14
C GLU A 331 5.82 -6.75 21.12
N THR A 332 5.62 -7.95 20.57
CA THR A 332 6.67 -8.92 20.31
C THR A 332 6.81 -9.13 18.79
N LEU A 333 8.03 -8.93 18.27
CA LEU A 333 8.38 -9.00 16.85
C LEU A 333 9.51 -10.00 16.61
N LEU A 334 9.62 -10.53 15.39
CA LEU A 334 10.86 -11.13 14.91
C LEU A 334 11.58 -10.12 14.01
N VAL A 335 12.77 -9.69 14.40
CA VAL A 335 13.50 -8.61 13.72
C VAL A 335 14.84 -9.12 13.23
N GLU A 336 15.23 -8.75 12.00
CA GLU A 336 16.56 -9.10 11.51
C GLU A 336 17.65 -8.55 12.43
N SER A 337 18.58 -9.42 12.81
CA SER A 337 19.55 -9.20 13.89
C SER A 337 20.94 -8.77 13.41
N PHE A 338 21.12 -8.54 12.10
CA PHE A 338 22.43 -8.17 11.56
C PHE A 338 22.89 -6.78 12.07
N PRO A 339 24.20 -6.60 12.36
CA PRO A 339 24.78 -5.32 12.75
C PRO A 339 24.62 -4.24 11.68
N GLU A 340 24.39 -2.99 12.07
CA GLU A 340 24.24 -1.88 11.12
C GLU A 340 25.54 -1.62 10.33
N ASP A 341 26.71 -1.79 10.94
CA ASP A 341 28.02 -1.66 10.27
C ASP A 341 28.35 -2.81 9.29
N ALA A 342 27.48 -3.81 9.18
CA ALA A 342 27.58 -4.91 8.22
C ALA A 342 26.40 -4.91 7.22
N PRO A 343 26.24 -3.86 6.37
CA PRO A 343 25.11 -3.75 5.45
C PRO A 343 25.07 -4.87 4.39
N ASP A 344 26.19 -5.55 4.16
CA ASP A 344 26.32 -6.69 3.24
C ASP A 344 26.01 -8.05 3.89
N ALA A 345 25.61 -8.06 5.16
CA ALA A 345 25.26 -9.28 5.87
C ALA A 345 24.13 -10.03 5.14
N ARG A 346 24.45 -11.24 4.68
CA ARG A 346 23.48 -12.17 4.08
C ARG A 346 22.80 -12.96 5.19
N THR A 347 21.50 -12.76 5.35
CA THR A 347 20.66 -13.52 6.28
C THR A 347 19.92 -14.61 5.51
N GLY A 348 19.48 -15.66 6.23
CA GLY A 348 18.59 -16.67 5.64
C GLY A 348 17.29 -16.04 5.12
N LEU A 349 16.76 -15.03 5.81
CA LEU A 349 15.58 -14.28 5.38
C LEU A 349 15.78 -13.57 4.03
N LEU A 350 16.92 -12.91 3.82
CA LEU A 350 17.20 -12.23 2.56
C LEU A 350 17.18 -13.22 1.37
N THR A 351 17.73 -14.43 1.59
CA THR A 351 17.69 -15.53 0.62
C THR A 351 16.26 -16.04 0.42
N ALA A 352 15.49 -16.23 1.49
CA ALA A 352 14.10 -16.70 1.42
C ALA A 352 13.17 -15.71 0.69
N LEU A 353 13.48 -14.41 0.77
CA LEU A 353 12.83 -13.33 0.02
C LEU A 353 13.34 -13.17 -1.43
N GLY A 354 14.29 -14.00 -1.87
CA GLY A 354 14.83 -13.92 -3.23
C GLY A 354 15.70 -12.68 -3.50
N LEU A 355 16.16 -11.99 -2.45
CA LEU A 355 16.98 -10.79 -2.57
C LEU A 355 18.47 -11.18 -2.52
N ALA A 356 19.24 -10.76 -3.53
CA ALA A 356 20.67 -11.10 -3.61
C ALA A 356 21.55 -10.24 -2.67
N LYS A 357 21.07 -9.04 -2.34
CA LYS A 357 21.77 -8.04 -1.53
C LYS A 357 20.73 -7.19 -0.79
N ARG A 358 21.20 -6.45 0.21
CA ARG A 358 20.37 -5.62 1.08
C ARG A 358 20.49 -4.13 0.79
N HIS A 359 21.67 -3.72 0.31
CA HIS A 359 21.91 -2.36 -0.13
C HIS A 359 21.49 -2.15 -1.59
N ARG A 360 21.28 -0.88 -1.98
CA ARG A 360 20.92 -0.52 -3.36
C ARG A 360 19.70 -1.32 -3.85
N LEU A 361 18.71 -1.40 -2.96
CA LEU A 361 17.39 -1.92 -3.26
C LEU A 361 16.44 -0.74 -3.41
N ALA A 362 15.85 -0.61 -4.60
CA ALA A 362 14.69 0.24 -4.78
C ALA A 362 13.51 -0.34 -4.00
N ARG A 363 12.62 0.54 -3.52
CA ARG A 363 11.44 0.10 -2.76
C ARG A 363 10.56 -0.85 -3.57
N VAL A 364 10.42 -0.63 -4.88
CA VAL A 364 9.66 -1.53 -5.77
C VAL A 364 10.17 -2.97 -5.77
N SER A 365 11.47 -3.19 -5.66
CA SER A 365 12.06 -4.54 -5.57
C SER A 365 11.78 -5.20 -4.22
N ILE A 366 11.72 -4.40 -3.16
CA ILE A 366 11.35 -4.89 -1.83
C ILE A 366 9.88 -5.27 -1.79
N GLU A 367 8.99 -4.44 -2.35
CA GLU A 367 7.56 -4.73 -2.43
C GLU A 367 7.30 -6.06 -3.16
N ASP A 368 7.91 -6.25 -4.32
CA ASP A 368 7.79 -7.49 -5.09
C ASP A 368 8.25 -8.72 -4.29
N ALA A 369 9.41 -8.62 -3.61
CA ALA A 369 9.90 -9.69 -2.76
C ALA A 369 8.96 -10.02 -1.59
N LEU A 370 8.40 -9.00 -0.92
CA LEU A 370 7.49 -9.18 0.20
C LEU A 370 6.14 -9.77 -0.25
N LEU A 371 5.55 -9.26 -1.33
CA LEU A 371 4.27 -9.74 -1.88
C LEU A 371 4.39 -11.12 -2.53
N THR A 372 5.56 -11.48 -3.04
CA THR A 372 5.80 -12.79 -3.69
C THR A 372 6.23 -13.87 -2.70
N HIS A 373 7.14 -13.56 -1.78
CA HIS A 373 7.77 -14.56 -0.92
C HIS A 373 7.39 -14.46 0.57
N GLY A 374 6.84 -13.33 1.01
CA GLY A 374 6.43 -13.12 2.40
C GLY A 374 5.47 -14.18 2.97
N PRO A 375 4.40 -14.58 2.25
CA PRO A 375 3.50 -15.65 2.71
C PRO A 375 4.25 -16.95 3.00
N ARG A 376 5.16 -17.35 2.11
CA ARG A 376 5.96 -18.58 2.25
C ARG A 376 6.88 -18.51 3.46
N VAL A 377 7.54 -17.37 3.69
CA VAL A 377 8.38 -17.17 4.87
C VAL A 377 7.59 -17.35 6.17
N CYS A 378 6.35 -16.86 6.24
CA CYS A 378 5.50 -17.06 7.41
C CYS A 378 5.20 -18.56 7.63
N VAL A 379 4.87 -19.29 6.56
CA VAL A 379 4.63 -20.74 6.63
C VAL A 379 5.88 -21.51 7.06
N GLU A 380 7.06 -21.16 6.53
CA GLU A 380 8.34 -21.76 6.92
C GLU A 380 8.64 -21.58 8.42
N LEU A 381 8.21 -20.46 9.01
CA LEU A 381 8.31 -20.16 10.45
C LEU A 381 7.24 -20.88 11.31
N GLY A 382 6.32 -21.62 10.69
CA GLY A 382 5.17 -22.23 11.37
C GLY A 382 4.10 -21.21 11.78
N LEU A 383 4.08 -20.04 11.13
CA LEU A 383 3.11 -18.98 11.39
C LEU A 383 2.00 -18.99 10.35
N ASP A 384 0.79 -18.59 10.77
CA ASP A 384 -0.34 -18.39 9.86
C ASP A 384 -0.13 -17.10 9.03
N PRO A 385 0.01 -17.17 7.70
CA PRO A 385 0.21 -16.00 6.86
C PRO A 385 -1.02 -15.08 6.80
N LEU A 386 -2.20 -15.52 7.27
CA LEU A 386 -3.37 -14.64 7.48
C LEU A 386 -3.26 -13.80 8.77
N GLN A 387 -2.40 -14.20 9.71
CA GLN A 387 -2.20 -13.50 10.98
C GLN A 387 -0.88 -12.74 11.02
N PHE A 388 0.13 -13.20 10.29
CA PHE A 388 1.47 -12.62 10.26
C PHE A 388 1.85 -12.15 8.86
N ALA A 389 2.75 -11.17 8.79
CA ALA A 389 3.30 -10.67 7.55
C ALA A 389 4.79 -10.33 7.71
N VAL A 390 5.52 -10.43 6.61
CA VAL A 390 6.87 -9.87 6.48
C VAL A 390 6.75 -8.42 6.02
N ALA A 391 7.45 -7.50 6.67
CA ALA A 391 7.46 -6.09 6.29
C ALA A 391 8.86 -5.48 6.45
N CYS A 392 9.07 -4.30 5.88
CA CYS A 392 10.16 -3.44 6.35
C CYS A 392 9.92 -3.08 7.83
N ILE A 393 10.98 -2.79 8.57
CA ILE A 393 10.86 -2.40 9.98
C ILE A 393 10.01 -1.12 10.11
N PRO A 394 8.96 -1.12 10.96
CA PRO A 394 8.20 0.10 11.26
C PRO A 394 9.06 1.16 11.96
N PHE A 395 8.74 2.44 11.75
CA PHE A 395 9.49 3.57 12.32
C PHE A 395 9.59 3.52 13.85
N ASP A 396 8.48 3.28 14.55
CA ASP A 396 8.48 3.17 16.02
C ASP A 396 9.32 2.00 16.53
N ALA A 397 9.22 0.83 15.90
CA ALA A 397 10.03 -0.33 16.26
C ALA A 397 11.53 -0.02 16.05
N TYR A 398 11.89 0.61 14.93
CA TYR A 398 13.25 1.05 14.66
C TYR A 398 13.77 2.02 15.74
N VAL A 399 13.02 3.07 16.04
CA VAL A 399 13.40 4.09 17.05
C VAL A 399 13.58 3.47 18.44
N ARG A 400 12.72 2.53 18.84
CA ARG A 400 12.77 1.88 20.17
C ARG A 400 13.93 0.90 20.29
N LEU A 401 14.30 0.21 19.21
CA LEU A 401 15.39 -0.76 19.19
C LEU A 401 16.76 -0.11 18.93
N ALA A 402 16.80 1.06 18.30
CA ALA A 402 18.05 1.71 17.93
C ALA A 402 19.04 1.91 19.10
N PRO A 403 18.63 2.32 20.32
CA PRO A 403 19.56 2.48 21.44
C PRO A 403 20.29 1.19 21.83
N THR A 404 19.59 0.05 21.84
CA THR A 404 20.13 -1.25 22.24
C THR A 404 20.86 -1.95 21.10
N ARG A 405 20.43 -1.73 19.85
CA ARG A 405 21.01 -2.32 18.65
C ARG A 405 22.09 -1.49 17.99
N GLY A 406 22.30 -0.25 18.46
CA GLY A 406 23.27 0.68 17.90
C GLY A 406 22.90 1.17 16.50
N TRP A 407 21.61 1.15 16.14
CA TRP A 407 21.14 1.65 14.86
C TRP A 407 21.09 3.18 14.83
N GLY A 408 21.06 3.76 13.64
CA GLY A 408 21.04 5.20 13.45
C GLY A 408 22.41 5.86 13.56
N ARG A 409 23.50 5.08 13.54
CA ARG A 409 24.88 5.57 13.75
C ARG A 409 25.69 5.67 12.46
N GLN A 410 25.19 5.12 11.36
CA GLN A 410 25.84 5.12 10.06
C GLN A 410 25.21 6.15 9.10
N GLU A 411 25.96 6.54 8.08
CA GLU A 411 25.52 7.53 7.08
C GLU A 411 24.67 6.94 5.94
N PHE A 412 23.87 5.92 6.23
CA PHE A 412 22.92 5.34 5.29
C PHE A 412 21.50 5.36 5.85
N TRP A 413 20.54 5.33 4.95
CA TRP A 413 19.12 5.22 5.26
C TRP A 413 18.67 3.76 5.28
N THR A 414 17.79 3.44 6.21
CA THR A 414 17.05 2.17 6.25
C THR A 414 15.65 2.37 5.70
N HIS A 415 15.20 1.50 4.80
CA HIS A 415 13.80 1.44 4.38
C HIS A 415 12.90 1.12 5.57
N LEU A 416 11.95 2.00 5.85
CA LEU A 416 10.96 1.84 6.90
C LEU A 416 9.63 1.36 6.31
N ASP A 417 8.78 0.73 7.12
CA ASP A 417 7.44 0.39 6.66
C ASP A 417 6.65 1.65 6.23
N GLY A 418 5.89 1.51 5.15
CA GLY A 418 4.95 2.53 4.71
C GLY A 418 5.46 3.58 3.73
N TYR A 419 4.58 4.55 3.47
CA TYR A 419 4.71 5.58 2.45
C TYR A 419 4.11 6.90 2.92
N GLN A 420 4.74 8.00 2.50
CA GLN A 420 4.07 9.30 2.46
C GLN A 420 3.20 9.37 1.20
N ILE A 421 2.03 10.00 1.32
CA ILE A 421 1.14 10.29 0.19
C ILE A 421 1.16 11.79 -0.09
N THR A 422 1.36 12.16 -1.35
CA THR A 422 1.32 13.55 -1.83
C THR A 422 -0.08 13.93 -2.33
N ARG A 423 -0.33 15.22 -2.58
CA ARG A 423 -1.61 15.71 -3.14
C ARG A 423 -1.98 15.05 -4.47
N GLU A 424 -1.00 14.67 -5.28
CA GLU A 424 -1.17 13.92 -6.53
C GLU A 424 -1.34 12.40 -6.31
N LEU A 425 -1.53 11.97 -5.07
CA LEU A 425 -1.68 10.58 -4.65
C LEU A 425 -0.48 9.69 -5.01
N ARG A 426 0.71 10.29 -5.18
CA ARG A 426 1.95 9.54 -5.38
C ARG A 426 2.48 9.03 -4.05
N LEU A 427 2.89 7.76 -4.06
CA LEU A 427 3.55 7.10 -2.94
C LEU A 427 5.05 7.39 -2.94
N TRP A 428 5.55 7.87 -1.80
CA TRP A 428 6.98 8.05 -1.53
C TRP A 428 7.38 7.11 -0.39
N ALA A 429 8.38 6.27 -0.62
CA ALA A 429 8.83 5.25 0.31
C ALA A 429 9.43 5.89 1.56
N LEU A 430 9.03 5.43 2.75
CA LEU A 430 9.62 5.91 4.00
C LEU A 430 11.02 5.34 4.20
N VAL A 431 11.92 6.23 4.63
CA VAL A 431 13.29 5.88 5.01
C VAL A 431 13.67 6.65 6.27
N GLY A 432 14.66 6.15 7.01
CA GLY A 432 15.14 6.82 8.21
C GLY A 432 16.44 6.25 8.73
N GLY A 433 16.87 6.68 9.91
CA GLY A 433 18.05 6.11 10.56
C GLY A 433 19.40 6.63 10.08
N ASN A 434 19.46 7.76 9.36
CA ASN A 434 20.76 8.29 8.92
C ASN A 434 21.38 9.22 9.96
N ALA A 435 22.62 8.95 10.36
CA ALA A 435 23.35 9.71 11.38
C ALA A 435 23.47 11.21 11.05
N ASN A 436 23.57 11.58 9.77
CA ASN A 436 23.72 12.98 9.36
C ASN A 436 22.43 13.81 9.51
N TYR A 437 21.28 13.16 9.66
CA TYR A 437 19.95 13.76 9.52
C TYR A 437 19.06 13.55 10.76
N GLY A 438 19.65 13.14 11.89
CA GLY A 438 18.93 12.89 13.15
C GLY A 438 19.10 11.48 13.72
N GLY A 439 19.87 10.63 13.05
CA GLY A 439 20.20 9.29 13.50
C GLY A 439 18.95 8.44 13.68
N PRO A 440 18.73 7.80 14.85
CA PRO A 440 17.56 6.95 15.09
C PRO A 440 16.22 7.61 14.82
N ASP A 441 16.12 8.93 15.01
CA ASP A 441 14.86 9.66 14.87
C ASP A 441 14.62 10.13 13.44
N ASP A 442 15.62 10.08 12.55
CA ASP A 442 15.49 10.53 11.17
C ASP A 442 14.33 9.82 10.45
N LEU A 443 13.50 10.61 9.76
CA LEU A 443 12.39 10.16 8.95
C LEU A 443 12.27 11.04 7.72
N SER A 444 12.38 10.42 6.55
CA SER A 444 12.32 11.06 5.24
C SER A 444 11.55 10.21 4.25
N SER A 445 11.43 10.67 3.00
CA SER A 445 10.72 9.95 1.95
C SER A 445 11.45 10.06 0.62
N LEU A 446 11.52 8.94 -0.11
CA LEU A 446 12.21 8.84 -1.40
C LEU A 446 11.28 8.29 -2.50
N VAL A 447 11.62 8.54 -3.76
CA VAL A 447 10.89 7.92 -4.88
C VAL A 447 11.07 6.40 -4.82
N ARG A 448 10.01 5.64 -5.10
CA ARG A 448 10.02 4.17 -4.95
C ARG A 448 11.04 3.43 -5.83
N ASN A 449 11.45 4.02 -6.95
CA ASN A 449 12.44 3.45 -7.87
C ASN A 449 13.88 3.92 -7.58
N TYR A 450 14.09 4.79 -6.59
CA TYR A 450 15.42 5.26 -6.23
C TYR A 450 16.21 4.14 -5.53
N ASP A 451 17.36 3.80 -6.08
CA ASP A 451 18.34 2.91 -5.48
C ASP A 451 19.63 3.67 -5.16
N SER A 452 20.26 3.35 -4.03
CA SER A 452 21.53 3.95 -3.63
C SER A 452 22.30 2.98 -2.77
N GLU A 453 23.63 3.04 -2.82
CA GLU A 453 24.48 2.29 -1.89
C GLU A 453 24.29 2.76 -0.45
N ARG A 454 23.78 3.98 -0.25
CA ARG A 454 23.39 4.52 1.06
C ARG A 454 21.97 4.14 1.48
N LEU A 455 21.36 3.14 0.86
CA LEU A 455 20.06 2.60 1.26
C LEU A 455 20.19 1.13 1.60
N THR A 456 19.66 0.73 2.75
CA THR A 456 19.58 -0.65 3.21
C THR A 456 18.14 -1.04 3.58
N ALA A 457 17.84 -2.33 3.63
CA ALA A 457 16.55 -2.86 4.04
C ALA A 457 16.68 -3.76 5.28
N ARG A 458 15.87 -3.49 6.30
CA ARG A 458 15.73 -4.36 7.47
C ARG A 458 14.30 -4.87 7.54
N PHE A 459 14.15 -6.17 7.63
CA PHE A 459 12.85 -6.83 7.64
C PHE A 459 12.44 -7.28 9.03
N VAL A 460 11.13 -7.40 9.21
CA VAL A 460 10.49 -7.91 10.42
C VAL A 460 9.36 -8.85 10.07
N ILE A 461 9.06 -9.78 10.98
CA ILE A 461 7.79 -10.51 11.03
C ILE A 461 6.95 -9.89 12.12
N LEU A 462 5.74 -9.48 11.76
CA LEU A 462 4.78 -8.82 12.64
C LEU A 462 3.39 -9.42 12.47
N ARG A 463 2.51 -9.21 13.45
CA ARG A 463 1.09 -9.55 13.32
C ARG A 463 0.38 -8.54 12.43
N ARG A 464 -0.43 -8.99 11.47
CA ARG A 464 -1.21 -8.10 10.57
C ARG A 464 -2.14 -7.17 11.34
N GLU A 465 -2.62 -7.59 12.50
CA GLU A 465 -3.43 -6.76 13.40
C GLU A 465 -2.75 -5.43 13.74
N ARG A 466 -1.42 -5.40 13.80
CA ARG A 466 -0.63 -4.18 14.00
C ARG A 466 -1.02 -3.07 13.04
N PHE A 467 -1.29 -3.37 11.77
CA PHE A 467 -1.68 -2.37 10.77
C PHE A 467 -3.06 -1.77 11.03
N LEU A 468 -3.89 -2.45 11.84
CA LEU A 468 -5.22 -2.04 12.23
C LEU A 468 -5.24 -1.34 13.60
N VAL A 469 -4.14 -1.38 14.36
CA VAL A 469 -4.12 -0.85 15.72
C VAL A 469 -4.17 0.67 15.70
N ARG A 470 -5.14 1.19 16.44
CA ARG A 470 -5.19 2.54 16.97
C ARG A 470 -5.76 2.46 18.37
N GLU A 471 -5.17 3.18 19.32
CA GLU A 471 -5.83 3.35 20.61
C GLU A 471 -7.11 4.15 20.39
N GLY A 472 -8.22 3.65 20.94
CA GLY A 472 -9.42 4.43 21.02
C GLY A 472 -9.23 5.50 22.09
N ASN A 473 -9.55 6.76 21.78
CA ASN A 473 -9.87 7.71 22.84
C ASN A 473 -11.00 7.08 23.65
N GLY A 474 -10.69 6.64 24.87
CA GLY A 474 -11.66 6.38 25.92
C GLY A 474 -12.33 7.70 26.27
N GLY A 475 -13.22 8.17 25.40
CA GLY A 475 -14.18 9.20 25.72
C GLY A 475 -15.05 8.66 26.85
N ALA A 476 -14.99 9.32 27.99
CA ALA A 476 -15.89 9.13 29.11
C ALA A 476 -17.35 8.97 28.64
N GLN A 477 -18.07 8.12 29.37
CA GLN A 477 -19.50 7.85 29.23
C GLN A 477 -20.34 9.12 29.08
#